data_AF-A0A976Q2U3-F1
#
_entry.id   AF-A0A976Q2U3-F1
#
_cell.length_a   1.000
_cell.length_b   1.000
_cell.length_c   1.000
_cell.angle_alpha   90.00
_cell.angle_beta   90.00
_cell.angle_gamma   90.00
#
_symmetry.space_group_name_H-M   'P 1'
#
loop_
_entity.id
_entity.type
_entity.pdbx_description
1 polymer ?
#
loop_
_entity_poly.entity_id
_entity_poly.type
_entity_poly.pdbx_seq_one_letter_code
_entity_poly.pdbx_strand_id
1 'polypeptide(L)'
;MSQEALAIARSASETAAQFAELLATRYGDIANALRNGDDAPALDALGASTDEVEQFLIFLIFAADLVQRNDAEFAQTLRGYHRRLMTIFETLGPALKDMDLVEVADTLEHDVVTSLNEYRELDDGVQGALKAA
;
A
#
# COMPACT_ATOMS: atom_id res chain seq x y z
N MET A 1 -19.49 17.42 -4.47
CA MET A 1 -18.61 17.21 -3.32
C MET A 1 -18.60 18.50 -2.53
N SER A 2 -18.57 18.42 -1.20
CA SER A 2 -18.32 19.59 -0.35
C SER A 2 -16.83 19.98 -0.42
N GLN A 3 -16.50 21.25 -0.17
CA GLN A 3 -15.11 21.71 -0.02
C GLN A 3 -14.36 20.95 1.09
N GLU A 4 -15.08 20.50 2.11
CA GLU A 4 -14.54 19.73 3.23
C GLU A 4 -13.98 18.37 2.79
N ALA A 5 -14.69 17.65 1.91
CA ALA A 5 -14.20 16.39 1.35
C ALA A 5 -12.92 16.57 0.51
N LEU A 6 -12.79 17.72 -0.15
CA LEU A 6 -11.63 18.07 -0.98
C LEU A 6 -10.42 18.51 -0.12
N ALA A 7 -10.68 19.13 1.03
CA ALA A 7 -9.63 19.46 2.01
C ALA A 7 -9.07 18.19 2.70
N ILE A 8 -9.96 17.26 3.09
CA ILE A 8 -9.55 15.97 3.67
C ILE A 8 -8.74 15.16 2.65
N ALA A 9 -9.22 15.08 1.41
CA ALA A 9 -8.53 14.46 0.28
C ALA A 9 -7.09 14.94 0.11
N ARG A 10 -6.90 16.26 0.08
CA ARG A 10 -5.57 16.87 -0.07
C ARG A 10 -4.69 16.59 1.14
N SER A 11 -5.22 16.74 2.36
CA SER A 11 -4.46 16.46 3.57
C SER A 11 -4.03 15.00 3.65
N ALA A 12 -4.89 14.07 3.21
CA ALA A 12 -4.56 12.65 3.15
C ALA A 12 -3.50 12.36 2.07
N SER A 13 -3.63 12.96 0.88
CA SER A 13 -2.67 12.74 -0.21
C SER A 13 -1.28 13.25 0.16
N GLU A 14 -1.16 14.38 0.87
CA GLU A 14 0.13 14.93 1.33
C GLU A 14 0.94 13.97 2.22
N THR A 15 0.27 13.00 2.86
CA THR A 15 0.91 12.05 3.78
C THR A 15 1.00 10.63 3.22
N ALA A 16 0.31 10.34 2.12
CA ALA A 16 0.20 9.00 1.56
C ALA A 16 1.53 8.42 1.09
N ALA A 17 2.38 9.22 0.44
CA ALA A 17 3.71 8.77 0.02
C ALA A 17 4.59 8.39 1.22
N GLN A 18 4.59 9.22 2.27
CA GLN A 18 5.33 8.94 3.50
C GLN A 18 4.80 7.69 4.18
N PHE A 19 3.49 7.48 4.17
CA PHE A 19 2.87 6.30 4.74
C PHE A 19 3.21 5.03 3.95
N ALA A 20 3.22 5.08 2.62
CA ALA A 20 3.67 3.98 1.77
C ALA A 20 5.15 3.63 2.01
N GLU A 21 6.03 4.65 2.16
CA GLU A 21 7.45 4.45 2.47
C GLU A 21 7.65 3.80 3.86
N LEU A 22 6.84 4.19 4.86
CA LEU A 22 6.86 3.57 6.20
C LEU A 22 6.43 2.10 6.16
N LEU A 23 5.35 1.79 5.43
CA LEU A 23 4.90 0.42 5.22
C LEU A 23 5.96 -0.40 4.49
N ALA A 24 6.58 0.16 3.44
CA ALA A 24 7.64 -0.51 2.69
C ALA A 24 8.83 -0.85 3.59
N THR A 25 9.25 0.08 4.44
CA THR A 25 10.31 -0.16 5.42
C THR A 25 9.93 -1.30 6.37
N ARG A 26 8.71 -1.23 6.94
CA ARG A 26 8.21 -2.23 7.88
C ARG A 26 8.14 -3.63 7.28
N TYR A 27 7.59 -3.77 6.07
CA TYR A 27 7.52 -5.07 5.40
C TYR A 27 8.89 -5.61 4.98
N GLY A 28 9.83 -4.73 4.63
CA GLY A 28 11.22 -5.10 4.40
C GLY A 28 11.90 -5.63 5.66
N ASP A 29 11.67 -4.99 6.81
CA ASP A 29 12.19 -5.45 8.10
C ASP A 29 11.60 -6.82 8.49
N ILE A 30 10.30 -7.03 8.26
CA ILE A 30 9.64 -8.33 8.49
C ILE A 30 10.25 -9.41 7.59
N ALA A 31 10.42 -9.14 6.29
CA ALA A 31 11.03 -10.08 5.35
C ALA A 31 12.46 -10.46 5.78
N ASN A 32 13.27 -9.48 6.19
CA ASN A 32 14.63 -9.71 6.68
C ASN A 32 14.64 -10.54 7.97
N ALA A 33 13.72 -10.28 8.90
CA ALA A 33 13.61 -11.07 10.13
C ALA A 33 13.25 -12.53 9.85
N LEU A 34 12.29 -12.80 8.97
CA LEU A 34 11.94 -14.17 8.53
C LEU A 34 13.17 -14.89 7.93
N ARG A 35 13.96 -14.22 7.08
CA ARG A 35 15.16 -14.83 6.48
C ARG A 35 16.27 -15.14 7.48
N ASN A 36 16.35 -14.37 8.57
CA ASN A 36 17.31 -14.59 9.64
C ASN A 36 16.85 -15.68 10.63
N GLY A 37 15.64 -16.21 10.48
CA GLY A 37 15.05 -17.20 11.38
C GLY A 37 14.42 -16.59 12.64
N ASP A 38 14.19 -15.27 12.65
CA ASP A 38 13.49 -14.56 13.73
C ASP A 38 11.97 -14.65 13.53
N ASP A 39 11.44 -15.87 13.39
CA ASP A 39 10.09 -16.12 12.87
C ASP A 39 8.98 -15.55 13.76
N ALA A 40 9.02 -15.84 15.07
CA ALA A 40 7.97 -15.41 16.00
C ALA A 40 7.78 -13.88 16.03
N PRO A 41 8.83 -13.06 16.27
CA PRO A 41 8.66 -11.60 16.26
C PRO A 41 8.29 -11.07 14.87
N ALA A 42 8.75 -11.71 13.79
CA ALA A 42 8.39 -11.30 12.43
C ALA A 42 6.90 -11.54 12.12
N LEU A 43 6.37 -12.69 12.53
CA LEU A 43 4.95 -13.02 12.36
C LEU A 43 4.04 -12.15 13.24
N ASP A 44 4.46 -11.83 14.47
CA ASP A 44 3.75 -10.89 15.34
C ASP A 44 3.72 -9.48 14.71
N ALA A 45 4.87 -9.02 14.17
CA ALA A 45 4.95 -7.74 13.46
C ALA A 45 4.09 -7.73 12.20
N LEU A 46 4.09 -8.81 11.42
CA LEU A 46 3.23 -8.97 10.24
C LEU A 46 1.75 -8.85 10.62
N GLY A 47 1.33 -9.55 11.68
CA GLY A 47 -0.03 -9.47 12.21
C GLY A 47 -0.40 -8.04 12.62
N ALA A 48 0.49 -7.34 13.34
CA ALA A 48 0.28 -5.96 13.76
C ALA A 48 0.24 -4.94 12.60
N SER A 49 0.77 -5.29 11.43
CA SER A 49 0.84 -4.41 10.25
C SER A 49 -0.43 -4.45 9.39
N THR A 50 -1.34 -5.40 9.66
CA THR A 50 -2.56 -5.61 8.85
C THR A 50 -3.48 -4.38 8.86
N ASP A 51 -3.70 -3.77 10.02
CA ASP A 51 -4.52 -2.56 10.14
C ASP A 51 -3.92 -1.37 9.36
N GLU A 52 -2.59 -1.26 9.33
CA GLU A 52 -1.90 -0.15 8.65
C GLU A 52 -2.03 -0.28 7.13
N VAL A 53 -1.90 -1.49 6.58
CA VAL A 53 -2.09 -1.71 5.14
C VAL A 53 -3.55 -1.58 4.72
N GLU A 54 -4.50 -2.03 5.55
CA GLU A 54 -5.93 -1.83 5.28
C GLU A 54 -6.26 -0.33 5.18
N GLN A 55 -5.70 0.49 6.08
CA GLN A 55 -5.85 1.94 6.02
C GLN A 55 -5.26 2.52 4.73
N PHE A 56 -4.10 2.05 4.29
CA PHE A 56 -3.50 2.50 3.03
C PHE A 56 -4.35 2.11 1.81
N LEU A 57 -4.90 0.90 1.79
CA LEU A 57 -5.78 0.44 0.71
C LEU A 57 -7.07 1.26 0.65
N ILE A 58 -7.68 1.56 1.80
CA ILE A 58 -8.83 2.46 1.91
C ILE A 58 -8.48 3.86 1.37
N PHE A 59 -7.30 4.37 1.70
CA PHE A 59 -6.82 5.64 1.18
C PHE A 59 -6.77 5.64 -0.37
N LEU A 60 -6.24 4.58 -0.99
CA LEU A 60 -6.17 4.48 -2.46
C LEU A 60 -7.54 4.52 -3.12
N ILE A 61 -8.56 3.93 -2.50
CA ILE A 61 -9.95 3.98 -2.98
C ILE A 61 -10.44 5.43 -2.98
N PHE A 62 -10.24 6.15 -1.87
CA PHE A 62 -10.63 7.56 -1.79
C PHE A 62 -9.88 8.41 -2.80
N ALA A 63 -8.57 8.25 -2.91
CA ALA A 63 -7.74 8.96 -3.88
C ALA A 63 -8.26 8.74 -5.31
N ALA A 64 -8.56 7.49 -5.68
CA ALA A 64 -9.12 7.17 -6.99
C ALA A 64 -10.47 7.86 -7.23
N ASP A 65 -11.39 7.85 -6.25
CA ASP A 65 -12.70 8.50 -6.37
C ASP A 65 -12.61 10.03 -6.51
N LEU A 66 -11.60 10.63 -5.88
CA LEU A 66 -11.34 12.06 -5.94
C LEU A 66 -10.75 12.46 -7.30
N VAL A 67 -9.74 11.72 -7.73
CA VAL A 67 -9.06 11.91 -9.02
C VAL A 67 -10.01 11.69 -10.20
N GLN A 68 -10.94 10.73 -10.09
CA GLN A 68 -11.88 10.33 -11.15
C GLN A 68 -12.63 11.49 -11.82
N ARG A 69 -12.87 12.58 -11.08
CA ARG A 69 -13.60 13.75 -11.56
C ARG A 69 -12.80 14.60 -12.54
N ASN A 70 -11.48 14.60 -12.40
CA ASN A 70 -10.57 15.44 -13.19
C ASN A 70 -9.72 14.62 -14.17
N ASP A 71 -9.39 13.39 -13.79
CA ASP A 71 -8.58 12.47 -14.57
C ASP A 71 -9.10 11.03 -14.43
N ALA A 72 -10.04 10.67 -15.30
CA ALA A 72 -10.68 9.36 -15.28
C ALA A 72 -9.72 8.21 -15.62
N GLU A 73 -8.68 8.48 -16.43
CA GLU A 73 -7.68 7.49 -16.81
C GLU A 73 -6.74 7.23 -15.64
N PHE A 74 -6.25 8.28 -14.99
CA PHE A 74 -5.38 8.14 -13.82
C PHE A 74 -6.11 7.48 -12.63
N ALA A 75 -7.40 7.75 -12.45
CA ALA A 75 -8.21 7.03 -11.46
C ALA A 75 -8.29 5.52 -11.72
N GLN A 76 -8.31 5.08 -12.99
CA GLN A 76 -8.23 3.65 -13.32
C GLN A 76 -6.86 3.07 -12.99
N THR A 77 -5.78 3.82 -13.20
CA THR A 77 -4.43 3.44 -12.78
C THR A 77 -4.36 3.17 -11.27
N LEU A 78 -4.92 4.08 -10.45
CA LEU A 78 -4.96 3.90 -9.00
C LEU A 78 -5.78 2.67 -8.57
N ARG A 79 -6.93 2.42 -9.21
CA ARG A 79 -7.72 1.19 -8.95
C ARG A 79 -6.97 -0.07 -9.37
N GLY A 80 -6.22 -0.02 -10.47
CA GLY A 80 -5.34 -1.10 -10.92
C GLY A 80 -4.25 -1.40 -9.91
N TYR A 81 -3.61 -0.35 -9.41
CA TYR A 81 -2.60 -0.42 -8.34
C TYR A 81 -3.16 -1.03 -7.05
N HIS A 82 -4.31 -0.53 -6.57
CA HIS A 82 -5.02 -1.10 -5.42
C HIS A 82 -5.32 -2.60 -5.61
N ARG A 83 -5.81 -3.00 -6.79
CA ARG A 83 -6.08 -4.42 -7.08
C ARG A 83 -4.81 -5.27 -7.05
N ARG A 84 -3.69 -4.75 -7.59
CA ARG A 84 -2.40 -5.44 -7.55
C ARG A 84 -1.96 -5.68 -6.11
N LEU A 85 -2.00 -4.66 -5.25
CA LEU A 85 -1.66 -4.81 -3.84
C LEU A 85 -2.55 -5.85 -3.15
N MET A 86 -3.87 -5.79 -3.36
CA MET A 86 -4.79 -6.80 -2.82
C MET A 86 -4.41 -8.22 -3.25
N THR A 87 -4.11 -8.43 -4.54
CA THR A 87 -3.67 -9.74 -5.03
C THR A 87 -2.39 -10.22 -4.32
N ILE A 88 -1.42 -9.34 -4.10
CA ILE A 88 -0.19 -9.69 -3.37
C ILE A 88 -0.51 -10.09 -1.91
N PHE A 89 -1.38 -9.36 -1.22
CA PHE A 89 -1.75 -9.74 0.15
C PHE A 89 -2.58 -11.04 0.20
N GLU A 90 -3.37 -11.32 -0.83
CA GLU A 90 -4.09 -12.59 -0.96
C GLU A 90 -3.15 -13.79 -1.17
N THR A 91 -2.00 -13.62 -1.84
CA THR A 91 -1.02 -14.71 -2.04
C THR A 91 -0.25 -15.05 -0.76
N LEU A 92 -0.13 -14.13 0.19
CA LEU A 92 0.48 -14.41 1.49
C LEU A 92 -0.33 -15.43 2.32
N GLY A 93 -1.66 -15.45 2.15
CA GLY A 93 -2.55 -16.31 2.93
C GLY A 93 -2.23 -17.81 2.80
N PRO A 94 -2.11 -18.36 1.58
CA PRO A 94 -1.64 -19.72 1.35
C PRO A 94 -0.23 -19.99 1.90
N ALA A 95 0.76 -19.13 1.61
CA ALA A 95 2.15 -19.33 2.06
C ALA A 95 2.25 -19.38 3.59
N LEU A 96 1.51 -18.52 4.30
CA LEU A 96 1.42 -18.53 5.76
C LEU A 96 0.77 -19.81 6.30
N LYS A 97 -0.22 -20.39 5.61
CA LYS A 97 -0.88 -21.65 6.03
C LYS A 97 0.05 -22.85 5.87
N ASP A 98 0.85 -22.85 4.81
CA ASP A 98 1.81 -23.92 4.52
C ASP A 98 3.12 -23.76 5.31
N MET A 99 3.23 -22.69 6.11
CA MET A 99 4.43 -22.29 6.85
C MET A 99 5.67 -22.13 5.96
N ASP A 100 5.47 -21.75 4.69
CA ASP A 100 6.56 -21.41 3.78
C ASP A 100 7.03 -19.98 4.05
N LEU A 101 7.82 -19.82 5.11
CA LEU A 101 8.30 -18.50 5.55
C LEU A 101 9.29 -17.87 4.56
N VAL A 102 9.92 -18.69 3.71
CA VAL A 102 10.79 -18.20 2.63
C VAL A 102 9.94 -17.54 1.55
N GLU A 103 8.88 -18.20 1.10
CA GLU A 103 7.92 -17.62 0.15
C GLU A 103 7.23 -16.36 0.70
N VAL A 104 6.90 -16.35 1.99
CA VAL A 104 6.37 -15.15 2.67
C VAL A 104 7.41 -14.02 2.60
N ALA A 105 8.66 -14.26 2.98
CA ALA A 105 9.71 -13.25 2.95
C ALA A 105 9.95 -12.70 1.53
N ASP A 106 9.98 -13.57 0.53
CA ASP A 106 10.16 -13.19 -0.87
C ASP A 106 8.98 -12.38 -1.40
N THR A 107 7.75 -12.76 -1.07
CA THR A 107 6.55 -11.99 -1.45
C THR A 107 6.55 -10.61 -0.77
N LEU A 108 6.91 -10.54 0.51
CA LEU A 108 6.99 -9.27 1.23
C LEU A 108 8.04 -8.34 0.59
N GLU A 109 9.26 -8.82 0.36
CA GLU A 109 10.31 -7.97 -0.19
C GLU A 109 10.10 -7.65 -1.68
N HIS A 110 9.88 -8.66 -2.51
CA HIS A 110 9.86 -8.45 -3.96
C HIS A 110 8.54 -7.88 -4.46
N ASP A 111 7.42 -8.24 -3.83
CA ASP A 111 6.11 -7.81 -4.30
C ASP A 111 5.57 -6.64 -3.47
N VAL A 112 5.49 -6.77 -2.14
CA VAL A 112 4.90 -5.74 -1.27
C VAL A 112 5.77 -4.49 -1.21
N VAL A 113 7.04 -4.62 -0.80
CA VAL A 113 7.95 -3.48 -0.65
C VAL A 113 8.17 -2.77 -1.98
N THR A 114 8.41 -3.51 -3.06
CA THR A 114 8.51 -2.93 -4.41
C THR A 114 7.26 -2.15 -4.77
N SER A 115 6.07 -2.74 -4.63
CA SER A 115 4.81 -2.08 -4.99
C SER A 115 4.54 -0.84 -4.13
N LEU A 116 4.89 -0.86 -2.84
CA LEU A 116 4.73 0.31 -1.96
C LEU A 116 5.71 1.44 -2.34
N ASN A 117 6.95 1.11 -2.70
CA ASN A 117 7.92 2.10 -3.20
C ASN A 117 7.49 2.71 -4.54
N GLU A 118 6.85 1.93 -5.42
CA GLU A 118 6.27 2.42 -6.68
C GLU A 118 5.15 3.45 -6.47
N TYR A 119 4.50 3.49 -5.30
CA TYR A 119 3.44 4.48 -5.02
C TYR A 119 3.95 5.91 -5.18
N ARG A 120 5.24 6.18 -4.93
CA ARG A 120 5.83 7.51 -5.09
C ARG A 120 5.67 8.06 -6.51
N GLU A 121 5.75 7.19 -7.52
CA GLU A 121 5.54 7.57 -8.92
C GLU A 121 4.07 7.91 -9.21
N LEU A 122 3.15 7.28 -8.48
CA LEU A 122 1.72 7.56 -8.56
C LEU A 122 1.34 8.81 -7.75
N ASP A 123 2.03 9.09 -6.64
CA ASP A 123 1.71 10.21 -5.77
C ASP A 123 1.77 11.55 -6.51
N ASP A 124 2.80 11.78 -7.32
CA ASP A 124 2.91 12.99 -8.15
C ASP A 124 1.69 13.19 -9.07
N GLY A 125 1.18 12.09 -9.63
CA GLY A 125 -0.05 12.09 -10.44
C GLY A 125 -1.30 12.39 -9.61
N VAL A 126 -1.41 11.84 -8.40
CA VAL A 126 -2.50 12.13 -7.45
C VAL A 126 -2.48 13.61 -7.09
N GLN A 127 -1.32 14.15 -6.70
CA GLN A 127 -1.15 15.57 -6.35
C GLN A 127 -1.49 16.48 -7.53
N GLY A 128 -1.08 16.12 -8.75
CA GLY A 128 -1.40 16.84 -9.97
C GLY A 128 -2.91 16.92 -10.22
N ALA A 129 -3.59 15.78 -10.20
CA ALA A 129 -5.03 15.70 -10.41
C ALA A 129 -5.84 16.41 -9.32
N LEU A 130 -5.38 16.40 -8.06
CA LEU A 130 -6.01 17.11 -6.95
C LEU A 130 -5.77 18.62 -6.99
N LYS A 131 -4.66 19.11 -7.56
CA LYS A 131 -4.41 20.56 -7.77
C LYS A 131 -5.23 21.15 -8.91
N ALA A 132 -5.64 20.32 -9.87
CA ALA A 132 -6.50 20.72 -10.99
C ALA A 132 -8.00 20.78 -10.62
N ALA A 133 -8.37 20.19 -9.47
CA ALA A 133 -9.73 20.12 -8.90
C ALA A 133 -10.15 21.43 -8.20
#